data_AF-A0A3B9IBY9-F1
#
_entry.id   AF-A0A3B9IBY9-F1
#
_cell.length_a   1.000
_cell.length_b   1.000
_cell.length_c   1.000
_cell.angle_alpha   90.00
_cell.angle_beta   90.00
_cell.angle_gamma   90.00
#
_symmetry.space_group_name_H-M   'P 1'
#
loop_
_entity.id
_entity.type
_entity.pdbx_description
1 polymer ?
#
loop_
_entity_poly.entity_id
_entity_poly.type
_entity_poly.pdbx_seq_one_letter_code
_entity_poly.pdbx_strand_id
1 'polypeptide(L)'
;MKYLANIVDAARKCDYIDKVVMFGSACGDRCRETSDIDLAVFGNQTKYKCLISKKYRAFLEQIYSFDNHNQAYDFLYFKTGDKDQGRIMEDIEKGEILYVR
;
A
#
# COMPACT_ATOMS: atom_id res chain seq x y z
N MET A 1 5.74 14.13 -1.51
CA MET A 1 4.29 14.45 -1.52
C MET A 1 3.52 13.93 -2.75
N LYS A 2 4.05 14.00 -3.99
CA LYS A 2 3.32 13.55 -5.20
C LYS A 2 2.99 12.05 -5.22
N TYR A 3 3.92 11.18 -4.81
CA TYR A 3 3.69 9.73 -4.75
C TYR A 3 2.58 9.34 -3.76
N LEU A 4 2.57 9.94 -2.56
CA LEU A 4 1.54 9.67 -1.54
C LEU A 4 0.14 10.07 -2.05
N ALA A 5 0.03 11.24 -2.69
CA ALA A 5 -1.23 11.66 -3.30
C ALA A 5 -1.71 10.66 -4.37
N ASN A 6 -0.80 10.17 -5.23
CA ASN A 6 -1.14 9.15 -6.22
C ASN A 6 -1.60 7.82 -5.58
N ILE A 7 -0.93 7.36 -4.51
CA ILE A 7 -1.34 6.16 -3.77
C ILE A 7 -2.76 6.31 -3.22
N VAL A 8 -3.05 7.46 -2.59
CA VAL A 8 -4.37 7.75 -2.01
C VAL A 8 -5.45 7.82 -3.09
N ASP A 9 -5.16 8.48 -4.22
CA ASP A 9 -6.11 8.58 -5.33
C ASP A 9 -6.34 7.24 -6.04
N ALA A 10 -5.32 6.39 -6.15
CA ALA A 10 -5.48 5.03 -6.63
C ALA A 10 -6.35 4.20 -5.68
N ALA A 11 -6.10 4.30 -4.36
CA ALA A 11 -6.83 3.54 -3.34
C ALA A 11 -8.33 3.90 -3.32
N ARG A 12 -8.66 5.19 -3.43
CA ARG A 12 -10.05 5.68 -3.49
C ARG A 12 -10.86 5.06 -4.64
N LYS A 13 -10.21 4.79 -5.79
CA LYS A 13 -10.86 4.22 -6.99
C LYS A 13 -11.09 2.71 -6.88
N CYS A 14 -10.47 2.04 -5.91
CA CYS A 14 -10.57 0.60 -5.73
C CYS A 14 -11.50 0.27 -4.55
N ASP A 15 -12.67 -0.30 -4.84
CA ASP A 15 -13.65 -0.75 -3.84
C ASP A 15 -13.20 -1.96 -3.01
N TYR A 16 -12.08 -2.57 -3.35
CA TYR A 16 -11.50 -3.69 -2.61
C TYR A 16 -10.55 -3.23 -1.50
N ILE A 17 -10.17 -1.96 -1.49
CA ILE A 17 -9.21 -1.41 -0.53
C ILE A 17 -9.96 -0.66 0.57
N ASP A 18 -9.69 -1.05 1.80
CA ASP A 18 -10.26 -0.45 3.01
C ASP A 18 -9.24 0.48 3.69
N LYS A 19 -7.95 0.11 3.69
CA LYS A 19 -6.88 0.91 4.31
C LYS A 19 -5.55 0.71 3.61
N VAL A 20 -4.74 1.77 3.54
CA VAL A 20 -3.34 1.72 3.10
C VAL A 20 -2.47 2.38 4.17
N VAL A 21 -1.41 1.69 4.58
CA VAL A 21 -0.41 2.16 5.54
C VAL A 21 0.94 2.14 4.86
N MET A 22 1.66 3.25 4.94
CA MET A 22 3.08 3.29 4.63
C MET A 22 3.86 2.93 5.88
N PHE A 23 4.83 2.04 5.78
CA PHE A 23 5.63 1.60 6.92
C PHE A 23 7.11 1.52 6.52
N GLY A 24 7.94 0.91 7.37
CA GLY A 24 9.34 0.65 7.03
C GLY A 24 10.22 1.91 7.00
N SER A 25 11.31 1.83 6.23
CA SER A 25 12.38 2.85 6.26
C SER A 25 11.98 4.20 5.67
N ALA A 26 10.89 4.22 4.90
CA ALA A 26 10.28 5.43 4.35
C ALA A 26 9.47 6.24 5.39
N CYS A 27 9.24 5.68 6.59
CA CYS A 27 8.57 6.40 7.68
C CYS A 27 9.59 7.13 8.57
N GLY A 28 9.41 8.45 8.71
CA GLY A 28 10.18 9.32 9.62
C GLY A 28 11.40 10.01 8.99
N ASP A 29 12.30 10.53 9.84
CA ASP A 29 13.44 11.39 9.48
C ASP A 29 14.56 10.69 8.66
N ARG A 30 14.38 9.40 8.32
CA ARG A 30 15.35 8.59 7.56
C ARG A 30 14.92 8.34 6.11
N CYS A 31 13.88 9.03 5.64
CA CYS A 31 13.48 8.97 4.24
C CYS A 31 14.63 9.49 3.35
N ARG A 32 15.32 8.58 2.67
CA ARG A 32 16.27 8.95 1.60
C ARG A 32 15.49 9.00 0.29
N GLU A 33 15.90 9.88 -0.62
CA GLU A 33 15.25 10.01 -1.94
C GLU A 33 15.26 8.71 -2.77
N THR A 34 16.13 7.76 -2.41
CA THR A 34 16.28 6.45 -3.08
C THR A 34 15.66 5.29 -2.30
N SER A 35 14.94 5.54 -1.20
CA SER A 35 14.33 4.46 -0.41
C SER A 35 13.11 3.88 -1.14
N ASP A 36 12.98 2.55 -1.08
CA ASP A 36 11.77 1.86 -1.50
C ASP A 36 10.59 2.31 -0.61
N ILE A 37 9.38 2.34 -1.17
CA ILE A 37 8.17 2.67 -0.42
C ILE A 37 7.47 1.37 -0.02
N ASP A 38 7.51 1.04 1.27
CA ASP A 38 6.82 -0.12 1.84
C ASP A 38 5.34 0.21 2.12
N LEU A 39 4.42 -0.55 1.54
CA LEU A 39 2.98 -0.35 1.65
C LEU A 39 2.26 -1.60 2.14
N ALA A 40 1.54 -1.48 3.25
CA ALA A 40 0.59 -2.46 3.72
C ALA A 40 -0.81 -2.07 3.23
N VAL A 41 -1.42 -2.93 2.42
CA VAL A 41 -2.75 -2.74 1.83
C VAL A 41 -3.71 -3.71 2.49
N PHE A 42 -4.73 -3.17 3.15
CA PHE A 42 -5.80 -3.92 3.78
C PHE A 42 -7.04 -3.84 2.90
N GLY A 43 -7.59 -5.00 2.54
CA GLY A 43 -8.76 -5.06 1.67
C GLY A 43 -9.80 -6.09 2.06
N ASN A 44 -11.03 -5.85 1.61
CA ASN A 44 -12.21 -6.65 1.94
C ASN A 44 -12.34 -7.95 1.14
N GLN A 45 -11.36 -8.27 0.29
CA GLN A 45 -11.32 -9.51 -0.48
C GLN A 45 -10.15 -10.41 -0.06
N THR A 46 -10.21 -11.69 -0.41
CA THR A 46 -9.07 -12.59 -0.22
C THR A 46 -7.92 -12.22 -1.15
N LYS A 47 -6.68 -12.55 -0.76
CA LYS A 47 -5.48 -12.33 -1.60
C LYS A 47 -5.65 -12.89 -3.01
N TYR A 48 -6.20 -14.10 -3.13
CA TYR A 48 -6.49 -14.72 -4.43
C TYR A 48 -7.42 -13.86 -5.29
N LYS A 49 -8.54 -13.39 -4.73
CA LYS A 49 -9.53 -12.59 -5.46
C LYS A 49 -8.97 -11.22 -5.85
N CYS A 50 -8.14 -10.60 -5.02
CA CYS A 50 -7.42 -9.37 -5.38
C CYS A 50 -6.46 -9.60 -6.55
N LEU A 51 -5.63 -10.64 -6.52
CA LEU A 51 -4.62 -10.89 -7.57
C LEU A 51 -5.23 -11.11 -8.97
N ILE A 52 -6.45 -11.65 -9.06
CA ILE A 52 -7.16 -11.85 -10.34
C ILE A 52 -8.06 -10.67 -10.74
N SER A 53 -8.28 -9.71 -9.84
CA SER A 53 -9.19 -8.58 -10.07
C SER A 53 -8.57 -7.53 -10.98
N LYS A 54 -9.31 -7.15 -12.03
CA LYS A 54 -8.92 -6.01 -12.89
C LYS A 54 -8.80 -4.70 -12.10
N LYS A 55 -9.67 -4.49 -11.10
CA LYS A 55 -9.67 -3.26 -10.29
C LYS A 55 -8.43 -3.15 -9.39
N TYR A 56 -8.04 -4.26 -8.76
CA TYR A 56 -6.84 -4.29 -7.91
C TYR A 56 -5.56 -4.18 -8.75
N ARG A 57 -5.53 -4.82 -9.93
CA ARG A 57 -4.43 -4.66 -10.88
C ARG A 57 -4.31 -3.21 -11.37
N ALA A 58 -5.41 -2.56 -11.71
CA ALA A 58 -5.42 -1.15 -12.09
C ALA A 58 -4.93 -0.23 -10.96
N PHE A 59 -5.26 -0.55 -9.70
CA PHE A 59 -4.71 0.14 -8.53
C PHE A 59 -3.18 0.05 -8.48
N LEU A 60 -2.62 -1.15 -8.57
CA LEU A 60 -1.17 -1.35 -8.56
C LEU A 60 -0.50 -0.68 -9.77
N GLU A 61 -1.07 -0.83 -10.95
CA GLU A 61 -0.56 -0.25 -12.19
C GLU A 61 -0.52 1.29 -12.12
N GLN A 62 -1.54 1.94 -11.54
CA GLN A 62 -1.54 3.38 -11.34
C GLN A 62 -0.42 3.83 -10.39
N ILE A 63 -0.08 3.02 -9.38
CA ILE A 63 1.02 3.35 -8.45
C ILE A 63 2.38 3.19 -9.15
N TYR A 64 2.62 2.05 -9.78
CA TYR A 64 3.90 1.76 -10.42
C TYR A 64 4.21 2.68 -11.61
N SER A 65 3.20 3.04 -12.41
CA SER A 65 3.40 3.84 -13.62
C SER A 65 3.53 5.35 -13.37
N PHE A 66 3.25 5.82 -12.15
CA PHE A 66 3.15 7.25 -11.83
C PHE A 66 4.40 8.06 -12.16
N ASP A 67 5.58 7.46 -12.01
CA ASP A 67 6.86 8.07 -12.33
C ASP A 67 7.68 7.18 -13.27
N ASN A 68 7.04 6.69 -14.32
CA ASN A 68 7.67 5.82 -15.33
C ASN A 68 8.44 4.64 -14.71
N HIS A 69 7.91 4.07 -13.62
CA HIS A 69 8.52 2.94 -12.89
C HIS A 69 9.88 3.25 -12.23
N ASN A 70 10.24 4.53 -12.03
CA ASN A 70 11.48 4.90 -11.33
C ASN A 70 11.44 4.63 -9.82
N GLN A 71 10.25 4.69 -9.22
CA GLN A 71 10.06 4.41 -7.79
C GLN A 71 9.80 2.92 -7.56
N ALA A 72 10.56 2.33 -6.65
CA ALA A 72 10.32 0.97 -6.16
C ALA A 72 9.31 0.97 -5.01
N TYR A 73 8.44 -0.05 -5.01
CA TYR A 73 7.41 -0.26 -3.99
C TYR A 73 7.40 -1.71 -3.56
N ASP A 74 7.36 -1.96 -2.26
CA ASP A 74 7.04 -3.27 -1.70
C ASP A 74 5.58 -3.27 -1.19
N PHE A 75 4.78 -4.23 -1.65
CA PHE A 75 3.36 -4.32 -1.32
C PHE A 75 3.07 -5.57 -0.51
N LEU A 76 2.63 -5.38 0.72
CA LEU A 76 2.07 -6.43 1.56
C LEU A 76 0.55 -6.32 1.58
N TYR A 77 -0.13 -7.35 1.08
CA TYR A 77 -1.59 -7.42 1.10
C TYR A 77 -2.10 -8.22 2.29
N PHE A 78 -3.02 -7.63 3.04
CA PHE A 78 -3.73 -8.24 4.15
C PHE A 78 -5.23 -8.19 3.89
N LYS A 79 -5.95 -9.25 4.26
CA LYS A 79 -7.41 -9.23 4.24
C LYS A 79 -7.92 -8.59 5.52
N THR A 80 -8.78 -7.59 5.39
CA THR A 80 -9.38 -6.88 6.53
C THR A 80 -10.11 -7.87 7.42
N GLY A 81 -9.85 -7.79 8.73
CA GLY A 81 -10.45 -8.66 9.75
C GLY A 81 -9.70 -9.97 9.99
N ASP A 82 -8.75 -10.35 9.12
CA ASP A 82 -7.85 -11.47 9.42
C ASP A 82 -6.82 -10.99 10.47
N LYS A 83 -6.58 -11.82 11.49
CA LYS A 83 -5.59 -11.52 12.53
C LYS A 83 -4.22 -12.03 12.09
N ASP A 84 -3.38 -11.13 11.61
CA ASP A 84 -1.96 -11.40 11.43
C ASP A 84 -1.20 -10.93 12.68
N GLN A 85 -0.39 -11.81 13.28
CA GLN A 85 0.44 -11.52 14.46
C GLN A 85 1.93 -11.61 14.14
N GLY A 86 2.30 -11.56 12.85
CA GLY A 86 3.68 -11.53 12.43
C GLY A 86 4.40 -10.27 12.91
N ARG A 87 5.71 -10.37 13.15
CA ARG A 87 6.56 -9.25 13.59
C ARG A 87 6.42 -8.00 12.70
N ILE A 88 6.16 -8.19 11.41
CA ILE A 88 5.97 -7.08 10.46
C ILE A 88 4.73 -6.24 10.78
N MET A 89 3.71 -6.81 11.43
CA MET A 89 2.54 -6.06 11.86
C MET A 89 2.89 -5.01 12.91
N GLU A 90 3.88 -5.26 13.79
CA GLU A 90 4.34 -4.25 14.75
C GLU A 90 4.95 -3.02 14.07
N ASP A 91 5.56 -3.20 12.90
CA ASP A 91 6.11 -2.11 12.10
C ASP A 91 5.00 -1.39 11.33
N ILE A 92 4.05 -2.13 10.77
CA ILE A 92 2.87 -1.58 10.09
C ILE A 92 2.02 -0.74 11.04
N GLU A 93 1.82 -1.19 12.28
CA GLU A 93 1.05 -0.46 13.30
C GLU A 93 1.68 0.88 13.70
N LYS A 94 3.00 1.02 13.55
CA LYS A 94 3.74 2.27 13.77
C LYS A 94 3.84 3.13 12.50
N GLY A 95 3.37 2.62 11.37
CA GLY A 95 3.41 3.29 10.07
C GLY A 95 2.42 4.44 9.95
N GLU A 96 2.60 5.23 8.89
CA GLU A 96 1.72 6.35 8.55
C GLU A 96 0.51 5.86 7.76
N ILE A 97 -0.70 6.18 8.24
CA ILE A 97 -1.93 5.83 7.54
C ILE A 97 -2.13 6.80 6.38
N LEU A 98 -2.05 6.29 5.15
CA LEU A 98 -2.25 7.09 3.95
C LEU A 98 -3.74 7.18 3.56
N TYR A 99 -4.48 6.08 3.74
CA TYR A 99 -5.87 5.98 3.32
C TYR A 99 -6.67 5.08 4.26
N VAL A 100 -7.92 5.48 4.54
CA VAL A 100 -8.96 4.67 5.19
C VAL A 100 -10.28 5.00 4.51
N ARG A 101 -11.10 3.97 4.25
CA ARG A 101 -12.46 4.10 3.71
C ARG A 101 -13.48 4.43 4.80
#